data_AF-A0A316PWJ8-F1
#
_entry.id   AF-A0A316PWJ8-F1
#
_cell.length_a   1.000
_cell.length_b   1.000
_cell.length_c   1.000
_cell.angle_alpha   90.00
_cell.angle_beta   90.00
_cell.angle_gamma   90.00
#
_symmetry.space_group_name_H-M   'P 1'
#
loop_
_entity.id
_entity.type
_entity.pdbx_description
1 polymer ?
#
loop_
_entity_poly.entity_id
_entity_poly.type
_entity_poly.pdbx_seq_one_letter_code
_entity_poly.pdbx_strand_id
1 'polypeptide(L)'
;MFGIGGFEFFLILLFGFLIFGPDKLPEIAKTIGMAVNKFKKAKDEMDGVIREEVFDPNAEEPFKNPARAIDRAHGKVKEKVARSEHEETFAERKARYDRERAEMKKRAEVDAKKQADIDANRQKMKAEAAKKAEEQAKKPSADELYGNVPLNKEFVREQKPASASTKAAQPKPAQPEQEADSEPSSSAGGEA
;
A
#
# COMPACT_ATOMS: atom_id res chain seq x y z
N MET A 1 31.56 45.76 26.34
CA MET A 1 31.52 45.37 27.77
C MET A 1 31.94 43.90 28.00
N PHE A 2 32.97 43.39 27.31
CA PHE A 2 33.66 42.17 27.75
C PHE A 2 35.18 42.19 27.49
N GLY A 3 35.72 43.14 26.71
CA GLY A 3 37.17 43.30 26.50
C GLY A 3 37.87 42.12 25.79
N ILE A 4 37.18 40.99 25.67
CA ILE A 4 37.67 39.71 25.17
C ILE A 4 37.69 39.74 23.64
N GLY A 5 38.87 39.58 23.06
CA GLY A 5 39.07 39.41 21.63
C GLY A 5 38.67 38.01 21.13
N GLY A 6 38.57 37.84 19.81
CA GLY A 6 38.26 36.53 19.20
C GLY A 6 39.26 35.43 19.58
N PHE A 7 40.54 35.77 19.74
CA PHE A 7 41.58 34.83 20.19
C PHE A 7 41.39 34.39 21.65
N GLU A 8 41.08 35.32 22.54
CA GLU A 8 40.82 35.03 23.95
C GLU A 8 39.55 34.18 24.11
N PHE A 9 38.51 34.44 23.30
CA PHE A 9 37.32 33.58 23.24
C PHE A 9 37.65 32.17 22.75
N PHE A 10 38.51 32.02 21.75
CA PHE A 10 38.97 30.71 21.27
C PHE A 10 39.76 29.95 22.34
N LEU A 11 40.64 30.62 23.10
CA LEU A 11 41.36 30.01 24.22
C LEU A 11 40.39 29.51 25.30
N ILE A 12 39.37 30.29 25.65
CA ILE A 12 38.33 29.87 26.61
C ILE A 12 37.56 28.66 26.10
N LEU A 13 37.19 28.64 24.81
CA LEU A 13 36.56 27.47 24.19
C LEU A 13 37.48 26.24 24.21
N LEU A 14 38.78 26.41 23.95
CA LEU A 14 39.75 25.31 23.99
C LEU A 14 39.88 24.73 25.40
N PHE A 15 39.97 25.58 26.44
CA PHE A 15 39.98 25.12 27.83
C PHE A 15 38.65 24.49 28.25
N GLY A 16 37.52 25.08 27.87
CA GLY A 16 36.20 24.51 28.12
C GLY A 16 36.01 23.16 27.43
N PHE A 17 36.49 23.02 26.20
CA PHE A 17 36.49 21.78 25.45
C PHE A 17 37.45 20.74 26.04
N LEU A 18 38.57 21.14 26.64
CA LEU A 18 39.47 20.20 27.31
C LEU A 18 38.87 19.68 28.64
N ILE A 19 38.13 20.54 29.36
CA ILE A 19 37.46 20.19 30.62
C ILE A 19 36.23 19.32 30.36
N PHE A 20 35.33 19.75 29.46
CA PHE A 20 34.06 19.06 29.21
C PHE A 20 34.15 18.01 28.09
N GLY A 21 35.09 18.16 27.16
CA GLY A 21 35.31 17.25 26.04
C GLY A 21 34.55 17.62 24.75
N PRO A 22 35.01 17.08 23.59
CA PRO A 22 34.34 17.22 22.30
C PRO A 22 32.92 16.70 22.26
N ASP A 23 32.60 15.72 23.09
CA ASP A 23 31.32 15.01 23.02
C ASP A 23 30.23 15.70 23.84
N LYS A 24 30.61 16.39 24.93
CA LYS A 24 29.66 17.04 25.85
C LYS A 24 29.15 18.38 25.37
N LEU A 25 30.00 19.21 24.77
CA LEU A 25 29.57 20.48 24.21
C LEU A 25 28.50 20.34 23.11
N PRO A 26 28.61 19.44 22.11
CA PRO A 26 27.56 19.26 21.10
C PRO A 26 26.30 18.58 21.68
N GLU A 27 26.43 17.72 22.69
CA GLU A 27 25.28 17.14 23.41
C GLU A 27 24.44 18.25 24.08
N ILE A 28 25.10 19.18 24.78
CA ILE A 28 24.46 20.34 25.42
C ILE A 28 23.92 21.32 24.36
N ALA A 29 24.68 21.58 23.28
CA ALA A 29 24.23 22.47 22.21
C ALA A 29 22.98 21.92 21.50
N LYS A 30 22.87 20.61 21.30
CA LYS A 30 21.67 19.97 20.74
C LYS A 30 20.46 20.18 21.65
N THR A 31 20.60 19.95 22.95
CA THR A 31 19.48 20.10 23.90
C THR A 31 19.03 21.55 24.05
N ILE A 32 19.97 22.48 24.22
CA ILE A 32 19.68 23.93 24.26
C ILE A 32 19.12 24.40 22.92
N GLY A 33 19.70 23.96 21.79
CA GLY A 33 19.23 24.32 20.46
C GLY A 33 17.79 23.87 20.20
N MET A 34 17.42 22.65 20.62
CA MET A 34 16.04 22.18 20.58
C MET A 34 15.11 23.01 21.47
N ALA A 35 15.53 23.36 22.68
CA ALA A 35 14.76 24.20 23.59
C ALA A 35 14.54 25.61 23.02
N VAL A 36 15.57 26.23 22.47
CA VAL A 36 15.49 27.54 21.80
C VAL A 36 14.57 27.46 20.59
N ASN A 37 14.64 26.40 19.79
CA ASN A 37 13.75 26.23 18.64
C ASN A 37 12.28 26.08 19.06
N LYS A 38 12.00 25.34 20.13
CA LYS A 38 10.65 25.23 20.71
C LYS A 38 10.16 26.56 21.27
N PHE A 39 11.03 27.29 21.97
CA PHE A 39 10.70 28.62 22.49
C PHE A 39 10.41 29.61 21.36
N LYS A 40 11.21 29.60 20.27
CA LYS A 40 10.95 30.40 19.07
C LYS A 40 9.59 30.08 18.46
N LYS A 41 9.27 28.80 18.25
CA LYS A 41 7.95 28.39 17.73
C LYS A 41 6.80 28.85 18.62
N ALA A 42 6.92 28.64 19.94
CA ALA A 42 5.92 29.11 20.89
C ALA A 42 5.77 30.63 20.88
N LYS A 43 6.90 31.36 20.79
CA LYS A 43 6.90 32.81 20.62
C LYS A 43 6.21 33.22 19.32
N ASP A 44 6.51 32.57 18.20
CA ASP A 44 5.89 32.88 16.91
C ASP A 44 4.37 32.61 16.92
N GLU A 45 3.93 31.54 17.59
CA GLU A 45 2.51 31.25 17.80
C GLU A 45 1.83 32.27 18.73
N MET A 46 2.50 32.69 19.81
CA MET A 46 1.99 33.74 20.70
C MET A 46 1.95 35.10 20.01
N ASP A 47 2.99 35.48 19.26
CA ASP A 47 3.04 36.70 18.47
C ASP A 47 1.97 36.69 17.37
N GLY A 48 1.68 35.52 16.78
CA GLY A 48 0.57 35.32 15.84
C GLY A 48 -0.80 35.54 16.50
N VAL A 49 -1.04 34.95 17.67
CA VAL A 49 -2.30 35.13 18.43
C VAL A 49 -2.46 36.56 18.95
N ILE A 50 -1.38 37.22 19.40
CA ILE A 50 -1.44 38.61 19.87
C ILE A 50 -1.75 39.56 18.71
N ARG A 51 -1.19 39.32 17.51
CA ARG A 51 -1.52 40.13 16.33
C ARG A 51 -2.92 39.86 15.79
N GLU A 52 -3.42 38.64 15.90
CA GLU A 52 -4.71 38.23 15.34
C GLU A 52 -5.90 38.44 16.29
N GLU A 53 -5.70 38.35 17.61
CA GLU A 53 -6.79 38.44 18.60
C GLU A 53 -6.74 39.69 19.50
N VAL A 54 -5.60 40.41 19.56
CA VAL A 54 -5.36 41.45 20.58
C VAL A 54 -4.98 42.82 19.96
N PHE A 55 -4.69 42.89 18.67
CA PHE A 55 -4.39 44.16 18.00
C PHE A 55 -5.51 44.59 17.06
N ASP A 56 -6.56 45.20 17.63
CA ASP A 56 -7.41 46.10 16.86
C ASP A 56 -6.82 47.52 16.98
N PRO A 57 -6.19 48.06 15.92
CA PRO A 57 -5.61 49.40 15.95
C PRO A 57 -6.64 50.52 16.20
N ASN A 58 -7.94 50.20 16.21
CA ASN A 58 -9.04 51.14 16.47
C ASN A 58 -9.78 50.89 17.79
N ALA A 59 -9.35 49.93 18.64
CA ALA A 59 -10.00 49.64 19.91
C ALA A 59 -9.34 50.38 21.10
N GLU A 60 -10.16 50.94 21.99
CA GLU A 60 -9.70 51.75 23.13
C GLU A 60 -8.93 50.97 24.21
N GLU A 61 -9.03 49.64 24.27
CA GLU A 61 -8.27 48.81 25.22
C GLU A 61 -7.80 47.48 24.59
N PRO A 62 -6.57 47.43 24.05
CA PRO A 62 -6.09 46.31 23.24
C PRO A 62 -5.87 45.00 23.99
N PHE A 63 -5.67 45.00 25.31
CA PHE A 63 -5.28 43.79 26.07
C PHE A 63 -6.32 43.38 27.11
N LYS A 64 -7.40 42.70 26.72
CA LYS A 64 -8.44 42.33 27.69
C LYS A 64 -8.57 40.87 28.10
N ASN A 65 -7.97 39.86 27.45
CA ASN A 65 -8.11 38.48 27.95
C ASN A 65 -6.97 37.51 27.55
N PRO A 66 -5.81 37.57 28.22
CA PRO A 66 -4.69 36.64 27.98
C PRO A 66 -5.06 35.17 28.27
N ALA A 67 -5.96 34.93 29.21
CA ALA A 67 -6.40 33.56 29.57
C ALA A 67 -7.09 32.83 28.40
N ARG A 68 -7.94 33.52 27.63
CA ARG A 68 -8.62 32.91 26.47
C ARG A 68 -7.70 32.62 25.30
N ALA A 69 -6.65 33.44 25.13
CA ALA A 69 -5.62 33.21 24.11
C ALA A 69 -4.82 31.95 24.42
N ILE A 70 -4.47 31.72 25.70
CA ILE A 70 -3.75 30.52 26.16
C ILE A 70 -4.62 29.27 25.99
N ASP A 71 -5.90 29.32 26.36
CA ASP A 71 -6.82 28.18 26.19
C ASP A 71 -7.03 27.81 24.71
N ARG A 72 -7.13 28.81 23.82
CA ARG A 72 -7.22 28.57 22.37
C ARG A 72 -5.92 28.07 21.77
N ALA A 73 -4.77 28.58 22.21
CA ALA A 73 -3.46 28.09 21.77
C ALA A 73 -3.27 26.63 22.19
N HIS A 74 -3.60 26.27 23.44
CA HIS A 74 -3.58 24.87 23.90
C HIS A 74 -4.56 23.98 23.11
N GLY A 75 -5.77 24.48 22.79
CA GLY A 75 -6.72 23.77 21.94
C GLY A 75 -6.17 23.48 20.54
N LYS A 76 -5.62 24.52 19.88
CA LYS A 76 -5.03 24.41 18.53
C LYS A 76 -3.77 23.53 18.50
N VAL A 77 -2.93 23.58 19.55
CA VAL A 77 -1.75 22.71 19.69
C VAL A 77 -2.18 21.25 19.91
N LYS A 78 -3.19 21.00 20.76
CA LYS A 78 -3.72 19.65 20.98
C LYS A 78 -4.32 19.04 19.70
N GLU A 79 -5.00 19.85 18.90
CA GLU A 79 -5.54 19.45 17.61
C GLU A 79 -4.43 19.18 16.57
N LYS A 80 -3.40 20.04 16.51
CA LYS A 80 -2.24 19.82 15.63
C LYS A 80 -1.39 18.61 16.06
N VAL A 81 -1.25 18.37 17.37
CA VAL A 81 -0.55 17.20 17.90
C VAL A 81 -1.32 15.91 17.57
N ALA A 82 -2.64 15.88 17.78
CA ALA A 82 -3.48 14.75 17.39
C ALA A 82 -3.47 14.49 15.87
N ARG A 83 -3.34 15.54 15.06
CA ARG A 83 -3.21 15.43 13.59
C ARG A 83 -1.80 14.99 13.16
N SER A 84 -0.76 15.36 13.90
CA SER A 84 0.63 14.94 13.66
C SER A 84 0.94 13.54 14.18
N GLU A 85 0.22 13.04 15.19
CA GLU A 85 0.23 11.62 15.59
C GLU A 85 -0.41 10.73 14.53
N HIS A 86 -1.24 11.29 13.65
CA HIS A 86 -1.90 10.60 12.55
C HIS A 86 -1.09 10.61 11.23
N GLU A 87 0.12 11.20 11.21
CA GLU A 87 1.09 10.94 10.15
C GLU A 87 1.73 9.57 10.41
N GLU A 88 1.09 8.54 9.88
CA GLU A 88 1.60 7.16 9.92
C GLU A 88 3.09 7.14 9.52
N THR A 89 3.96 6.94 10.50
CA THR A 89 5.38 6.81 10.24
C THR A 89 5.60 5.62 9.29
N PHE A 90 6.61 5.68 8.41
CA PHE A 90 6.87 4.62 7.42
C PHE A 90 6.97 3.21 8.03
N ALA A 91 7.38 3.11 9.30
CA ALA A 91 7.43 1.87 10.06
C ALA A 91 6.02 1.28 10.29
N GLU A 92 5.04 2.12 10.55
CA GLU A 92 3.65 1.73 10.81
C GLU A 92 2.91 1.35 9.53
N ARG A 93 3.15 2.08 8.44
CA ARG A 93 2.65 1.72 7.10
C ARG A 93 3.18 0.37 6.63
N LYS A 94 4.47 0.10 6.86
CA LYS A 94 5.07 -1.21 6.56
C LYS A 94 4.46 -2.33 7.42
N ALA A 95 4.29 -2.10 8.71
CA ALA A 95 3.69 -3.07 9.62
C ALA A 95 2.22 -3.38 9.28
N ARG A 96 1.44 -2.39 8.82
CA ARG A 96 0.07 -2.63 8.33
C ARG A 96 0.06 -3.48 7.07
N TYR A 97 0.91 -3.17 6.10
CA TYR A 97 0.97 -3.93 4.85
C TYR A 97 1.38 -5.39 5.09
N ASP A 98 2.36 -5.63 5.96
CA ASP A 98 2.80 -6.99 6.30
C ASP A 98 1.70 -7.78 7.05
N ARG A 99 0.95 -7.12 7.95
CA ARG A 99 -0.21 -7.73 8.64
C ARG A 99 -1.35 -8.03 7.67
N GLU A 100 -1.71 -7.09 6.80
CA GLU A 100 -2.76 -7.26 5.81
C GLU A 100 -2.44 -8.39 4.83
N ARG A 101 -1.17 -8.50 4.41
CA ARG A 101 -0.73 -9.60 3.54
C ARG A 101 -0.77 -10.95 4.23
N ALA A 102 -0.46 -11.01 5.53
CA ALA A 102 -0.55 -12.23 6.32
C ALA A 102 -2.01 -12.65 6.55
N GLU A 103 -2.90 -11.70 6.81
CA GLU A 103 -4.34 -11.95 6.97
C GLU A 103 -4.99 -12.38 5.65
N MET A 104 -4.65 -11.74 4.53
CA MET A 104 -5.11 -12.14 3.19
C MET A 104 -4.67 -13.58 2.86
N LYS A 105 -3.43 -13.97 3.17
CA LYS A 105 -2.96 -15.34 2.96
C LYS A 105 -3.72 -16.34 3.83
N LYS A 106 -3.92 -16.03 5.11
CA LYS A 106 -4.69 -16.89 6.03
C LYS A 106 -6.13 -17.04 5.56
N ARG A 107 -6.77 -15.95 5.12
CA ARG A 107 -8.14 -15.97 4.60
C ARG A 107 -8.23 -16.77 3.30
N ALA A 108 -7.29 -16.58 2.37
CA ALA A 108 -7.22 -17.37 1.14
C ALA A 108 -7.02 -18.87 1.42
N GLU A 109 -6.21 -19.24 2.42
CA GLU A 109 -6.02 -20.64 2.80
C GLU A 109 -7.29 -21.25 3.42
N VAL A 110 -7.98 -20.49 4.29
CA VAL A 110 -9.25 -20.90 4.88
C VAL A 110 -10.32 -21.08 3.80
N ASP A 111 -10.40 -20.16 2.85
CA ASP A 111 -11.37 -20.22 1.76
C ASP A 111 -11.05 -21.37 0.79
N ALA A 112 -9.77 -21.63 0.51
CA ALA A 112 -9.33 -22.79 -0.27
C ALA A 112 -9.67 -24.12 0.40
N LYS A 113 -9.48 -24.23 1.73
CA LYS A 113 -9.86 -25.43 2.50
C LYS A 113 -11.38 -25.65 2.48
N LYS A 114 -12.17 -24.59 2.72
CA LYS A 114 -13.64 -24.66 2.62
C LYS A 114 -14.10 -25.07 1.23
N GLN A 115 -13.48 -24.53 0.19
CA GLN A 115 -13.82 -24.87 -1.19
C GLN A 115 -13.50 -26.34 -1.50
N ALA A 116 -12.34 -26.84 -1.07
CA ALA A 116 -11.97 -28.25 -1.20
C ALA A 116 -12.93 -29.18 -0.44
N ASP A 117 -13.38 -28.79 0.76
CA ASP A 117 -14.36 -29.55 1.53
C ASP A 117 -15.74 -29.60 0.84
N ILE A 118 -16.18 -28.47 0.27
CA ILE A 118 -17.42 -28.38 -0.51
C ILE A 118 -17.35 -29.29 -1.75
N ASP A 119 -16.22 -29.25 -2.47
CA ASP A 119 -16.03 -30.04 -3.69
C ASP A 119 -15.92 -31.54 -3.37
N ALA A 120 -15.23 -31.90 -2.28
CA ALA A 120 -15.17 -33.28 -1.79
C ALA A 120 -16.56 -33.80 -1.39
N ASN A 121 -17.36 -32.99 -0.67
CA ASN A 121 -18.71 -33.38 -0.29
C ASN A 121 -19.64 -33.53 -1.51
N ARG A 122 -19.53 -32.64 -2.49
CA ARG A 122 -20.24 -32.73 -3.77
C ARG A 122 -19.88 -34.01 -4.54
N GLN A 123 -18.61 -34.38 -4.57
CA GLN A 123 -18.16 -35.63 -5.21
C GLN A 123 -18.70 -36.86 -4.49
N LYS A 124 -18.69 -36.87 -3.14
CA LYS A 124 -19.27 -37.96 -2.34
C LYS A 124 -20.76 -38.13 -2.64
N MET A 125 -21.54 -37.05 -2.66
CA MET A 125 -22.96 -37.10 -3.01
C MET A 125 -23.21 -37.60 -4.45
N LYS A 126 -22.38 -37.18 -5.42
CA LYS A 126 -22.46 -37.67 -6.81
C LYS A 126 -22.13 -39.16 -6.92
N ALA A 127 -21.10 -39.62 -6.20
CA ALA A 127 -20.71 -41.03 -6.20
C ALA A 127 -21.76 -41.91 -5.50
N GLU A 128 -22.36 -41.43 -4.41
CA GLU A 128 -23.45 -42.12 -3.71
C GLU A 128 -24.71 -42.16 -4.58
N ALA A 129 -25.05 -41.06 -5.27
CA ALA A 129 -26.16 -41.03 -6.23
C ALA A 129 -25.93 -41.97 -7.42
N ALA A 130 -24.71 -42.05 -7.95
CA ALA A 130 -24.36 -42.98 -9.02
C ALA A 130 -24.48 -44.44 -8.58
N LYS A 131 -23.99 -44.78 -7.38
CA LYS A 131 -24.15 -46.12 -6.81
C LYS A 131 -25.61 -46.47 -6.56
N LYS A 132 -26.41 -45.51 -6.08
CA LYS A 132 -27.85 -45.70 -5.84
C LYS A 132 -28.65 -45.85 -7.14
N ALA A 133 -28.23 -45.17 -8.21
CA ALA A 133 -28.79 -45.34 -9.56
C ALA A 133 -28.43 -46.70 -10.17
N GLU A 134 -27.20 -47.17 -9.97
CA GLU A 134 -26.74 -48.49 -10.41
C GLU A 134 -27.45 -49.63 -9.63
N GLU A 135 -27.72 -49.43 -8.35
CA GLU A 135 -28.49 -50.36 -7.52
C GLU A 135 -29.99 -50.35 -7.86
N GLN A 136 -30.56 -49.22 -8.28
CA GLN A 136 -31.92 -49.14 -8.81
C GLN A 136 -32.04 -49.75 -10.21
N ALA A 137 -31.01 -49.68 -11.05
CA ALA A 137 -30.96 -50.31 -12.37
C ALA A 137 -30.82 -51.85 -12.31
N LYS A 138 -30.41 -52.41 -11.17
CA LYS A 138 -30.34 -53.87 -10.93
C LYS A 138 -31.62 -54.46 -10.32
N LYS A 139 -32.62 -53.64 -9.98
CA LYS A 139 -33.96 -54.13 -9.67
C LYS A 139 -34.70 -54.28 -11.00
N PRO A 140 -35.32 -55.43 -11.31
CA PRO A 140 -35.95 -55.64 -12.61
C PRO A 140 -36.97 -54.54 -12.86
N SER A 141 -36.80 -53.81 -13.97
CA SER A 141 -37.77 -52.81 -14.40
C SER A 141 -39.06 -53.53 -14.80
N ALA A 142 -40.19 -52.91 -14.48
CA ALA A 142 -41.53 -53.46 -14.74
C ALA A 142 -41.85 -53.64 -16.25
N ASP A 143 -40.93 -53.30 -17.15
CA ASP A 143 -41.05 -53.42 -18.61
C ASP A 143 -40.75 -54.83 -19.15
N GLU A 144 -40.13 -55.73 -18.38
CA GLU A 144 -39.97 -57.14 -18.79
C GLU A 144 -41.19 -58.02 -18.45
N LEU A 145 -42.18 -57.50 -17.72
CA LEU A 145 -43.38 -58.27 -17.34
C LEU A 145 -44.52 -58.17 -18.37
N TYR A 146 -44.49 -57.20 -19.29
CA TYR A 146 -45.47 -57.08 -20.39
C TYR A 146 -44.74 -56.78 -21.71
N GLY A 147 -44.26 -57.83 -22.37
CA GLY A 147 -43.42 -57.76 -23.55
C GLY A 147 -44.09 -57.16 -24.79
N ASN A 148 -43.55 -56.05 -25.29
CA ASN A 148 -43.85 -55.50 -26.61
C ASN A 148 -42.55 -55.14 -27.34
N VAL A 149 -42.12 -56.00 -28.28
CA VAL A 149 -41.00 -55.75 -29.21
C VAL A 149 -41.53 -55.04 -30.46
N PRO A 150 -41.01 -53.88 -30.89
CA PRO A 150 -41.15 -53.46 -32.27
C PRO A 150 -39.99 -53.98 -33.13
N LEU A 151 -40.42 -54.57 -34.24
CA LEU A 151 -39.71 -55.33 -35.24
C LEU A 151 -39.14 -54.39 -36.34
N ASN A 152 -37.93 -54.68 -36.84
CA ASN A 152 -37.32 -54.24 -38.12
C ASN A 152 -36.77 -52.79 -38.22
N LYS A 153 -35.73 -52.45 -39.01
CA LYS A 153 -35.09 -53.13 -40.15
C LYS A 153 -33.70 -52.50 -40.43
N GLU A 154 -32.77 -53.34 -40.87
CA GLU A 154 -31.52 -52.98 -41.57
C GLU A 154 -31.76 -52.21 -42.89
N PHE A 155 -30.66 -51.86 -43.57
CA PHE A 155 -30.49 -51.21 -44.89
C PHE A 155 -30.35 -49.67 -44.80
N VAL A 156 -29.23 -49.04 -45.20
CA VAL A 156 -28.59 -49.11 -46.53
C VAL A 156 -27.07 -48.81 -46.47
N ARG A 157 -26.34 -49.59 -47.27
CA ARG A 157 -24.93 -49.52 -47.69
C ARG A 157 -24.54 -48.23 -48.43
N GLU A 158 -23.27 -47.85 -48.24
CA GLU A 158 -22.31 -47.31 -49.24
C GLU A 158 -22.68 -46.11 -50.12
N GLN A 159 -21.90 -45.02 -50.01
CA GLN A 159 -21.27 -44.37 -51.17
C GLN A 159 -20.15 -43.38 -50.80
N LYS A 160 -18.95 -43.67 -51.31
CA LYS A 160 -17.81 -42.79 -51.67
C LYS A 160 -17.38 -43.29 -53.08
N PRO A 161 -16.83 -42.53 -54.08
CA PRO A 161 -15.91 -41.36 -54.02
C PRO A 161 -16.26 -40.22 -54.99
N ALA A 162 -15.67 -39.03 -54.84
CA ALA A 162 -14.62 -38.44 -55.70
C ALA A 162 -14.88 -36.91 -55.65
N SER A 163 -13.99 -35.93 -55.81
CA SER A 163 -12.62 -35.82 -56.32
C SER A 163 -12.09 -34.43 -55.91
N ALA A 164 -10.76 -34.30 -55.84
CA ALA A 164 -9.93 -33.18 -56.31
C ALA A 164 -10.26 -31.73 -55.82
N SER A 165 -9.31 -30.86 -55.49
CA SER A 165 -7.94 -30.72 -55.99
C SER A 165 -7.24 -29.59 -55.22
N THR A 166 -5.97 -29.82 -54.88
CA THR A 166 -4.82 -28.88 -54.93
C THR A 166 -4.90 -27.54 -54.16
N LYS A 167 -3.84 -27.04 -53.53
CA LYS A 167 -2.46 -26.99 -54.02
C LYS A 167 -1.49 -26.75 -52.86
N ALA A 168 -0.37 -27.45 -52.95
CA ALA A 168 0.81 -27.38 -52.11
C ALA A 168 1.53 -26.01 -52.16
N ALA A 169 2.22 -25.65 -51.08
CA ALA A 169 3.69 -25.48 -51.06
C ALA A 169 4.15 -24.83 -49.73
N GLN A 170 5.11 -25.50 -49.06
CA GLN A 170 5.92 -25.02 -47.92
C GLN A 170 6.98 -23.97 -48.39
N PRO A 171 7.94 -23.43 -47.57
CA PRO A 171 8.25 -23.62 -46.14
C PRO A 171 8.60 -22.34 -45.30
N LYS A 172 8.80 -22.57 -43.99
CA LYS A 172 9.50 -21.83 -42.88
C LYS A 172 10.81 -21.07 -43.26
N PRO A 173 11.54 -20.33 -42.37
CA PRO A 173 11.27 -19.85 -40.98
C PRO A 173 11.77 -18.39 -40.65
N ALA A 174 11.57 -17.97 -39.39
CA ALA A 174 12.40 -17.05 -38.58
C ALA A 174 12.31 -15.52 -38.82
N GLN A 175 11.82 -14.81 -37.79
CA GLN A 175 12.05 -13.39 -37.54
C GLN A 175 12.76 -13.23 -36.19
N PRO A 176 13.88 -12.49 -36.12
CA PRO A 176 14.32 -11.78 -34.93
C PRO A 176 13.94 -10.30 -35.05
N GLU A 177 13.18 -9.76 -34.10
CA GLU A 177 12.95 -8.31 -34.01
C GLU A 177 14.22 -7.61 -33.48
N GLN A 178 14.77 -6.74 -34.32
CA GLN A 178 15.62 -5.63 -33.92
C GLN A 178 14.70 -4.42 -33.70
N GLU A 179 14.73 -3.83 -32.52
CA GLU A 179 14.26 -2.45 -32.32
C GLU A 179 15.45 -1.62 -31.86
N ALA A 180 15.74 -0.60 -32.67
CA ALA A 180 16.88 0.26 -32.59
C ALA A 180 16.58 1.44 -31.67
N ASP A 181 17.42 1.61 -30.65
CA ASP A 181 17.55 2.88 -29.94
C ASP A 181 18.00 3.96 -30.91
N SER A 182 17.14 4.96 -31.09
CA SER A 182 17.47 6.23 -31.74
C SER A 182 16.87 7.37 -30.91
N GLU A 183 17.66 7.87 -29.97
CA GLU A 183 17.46 9.23 -29.44
C GLU A 183 18.16 10.22 -30.37
N PRO A 184 17.48 11.32 -30.75
CA PRO A 184 18.18 12.57 -30.96
C PRO A 184 17.54 13.74 -30.19
N SER A 185 18.36 14.77 -30.00
CA SER A 185 18.07 16.11 -29.43
C SER A 185 18.25 16.23 -27.90
N SER A 186 18.89 17.27 -27.35
CA SER A 186 19.18 18.59 -27.91
C SER A 186 20.52 19.17 -27.43
N SER A 187 21.19 19.85 -28.36
CA SER A 187 22.10 20.97 -28.14
C SER A 187 21.28 22.17 -27.59
N ALA A 188 21.77 23.32 -27.14
CA ALA A 188 23.06 24.00 -27.09
C ALA A 188 22.88 25.18 -26.10
N GLY A 189 24.00 25.77 -25.65
CA GLY A 189 24.11 27.24 -25.59
C GLY A 189 24.03 27.88 -24.21
N GLY A 190 25.21 28.11 -23.61
CA GLY A 190 25.40 29.10 -22.55
C GLY A 190 26.68 29.88 -22.85
N GLU A 191 26.52 31.07 -23.42
CA GLU A 191 27.59 31.98 -23.81
C GLU A 191 28.31 32.59 -22.59
N ALA A 192 29.53 33.06 -22.90
CA ALA A 192 30.45 33.78 -22.04
C ALA A 192 30.15 35.28 -21.97
#